data_AF-A0A538KSF1-F1
#
_entry.id   AF-A0A538KSF1-F1
#
_cell.length_a   1.000
_cell.length_b   1.000
_cell.length_c   1.000
_cell.angle_alpha   90.00
_cell.angle_beta   90.00
_cell.angle_gamma   90.00
#
_symmetry.space_group_name_H-M   'P 1'
#
loop_
_entity.id
_entity.type
_entity.pdbx_description
1 polymer ?
#
loop_
_entity_poly.entity_id
_entity_poly.type
_entity_poly.pdbx_seq_one_letter_code
_entity_poly.pdbx_strand_id
1 'polypeptide(L)' 'MDLEEHTLETAGERCEECGAKLTEQELRAVLESGGPNLCTIHANEVVPVAEDADEAAGDVSY' A
#
# COMPACT_ATOMS: atom_id res chain seq x y z
N MET A 1 -14.63 25.85 -6.18
CA MET A 1 -14.34 24.69 -5.34
C MET A 1 -12.89 24.80 -4.93
N ASP A 2 -12.63 25.04 -3.66
CA ASP A 2 -11.28 25.07 -3.09
C ASP A 2 -10.85 23.61 -2.92
N LEU A 3 -9.99 23.11 -3.81
CA LEU A 3 -9.40 21.79 -3.66
C LEU A 3 -8.21 21.98 -2.74
N GLU A 4 -8.41 21.73 -1.44
CA GLU A 4 -7.32 21.61 -0.48
C GLU A 4 -6.34 20.55 -1.01
N GLU A 5 -5.19 21.04 -1.46
CA GLU A 5 -4.05 20.25 -1.88
C GLU A 5 -3.51 19.51 -0.66
N HIS A 6 -4.04 18.31 -0.41
CA HIS A 6 -3.44 17.37 0.53
C HIS A 6 -2.05 17.04 -0.01
N THR A 7 -1.04 17.78 0.46
CA THR A 7 0.35 17.46 0.27
C THR A 7 0.51 16.02 0.74
N LEU A 8 0.86 15.10 -0.17
CA LEU A 8 1.22 13.73 0.21
C LEU A 8 2.45 13.85 1.10
N GLU A 9 2.19 13.89 2.40
CA GLU A 9 3.15 14.01 3.47
C GLU A 9 4.13 12.86 3.28
N THR A 10 5.39 13.19 2.99
CA THR A 10 6.52 12.26 2.87
C THR A 10 6.28 11.01 3.68
N ALA A 11 6.35 9.82 3.05
CA ALA A 11 6.16 8.53 3.72
C ALA A 11 6.81 8.57 5.11
N GLY A 12 5.96 8.70 6.13
CA GLY A 12 6.41 9.15 7.45
C GLY A 12 7.34 8.10 8.07
N GLU A 13 8.26 8.48 8.95
CA GLU A 13 9.10 7.47 9.64
C GLU A 13 8.31 6.58 10.64
N ARG A 14 6.98 6.58 10.55
CA ARG A 14 6.06 5.96 11.51
C ARG A 14 4.97 5.19 10.78
N CYS A 15 4.52 4.11 11.42
CA CYS A 15 3.40 3.32 10.98
C CYS A 15 2.11 4.17 10.96
N GLU A 16 1.38 4.15 9.85
CA GLU A 16 0.12 4.89 9.70
C GLU A 16 -1.02 4.33 10.57
N GLU A 17 -0.96 3.04 10.95
CA GLU A 17 -2.01 2.41 11.77
C GLU A 17 -1.77 2.53 13.28
N CYS A 18 -0.53 2.34 13.73
CA CYS A 18 -0.22 2.32 15.17
C CYS A 18 0.70 3.44 15.64
N GLY A 19 1.26 4.25 14.73
CA GLY A 19 2.16 5.35 15.06
C GLY A 19 3.54 4.92 15.58
N ALA A 20 3.86 3.63 15.55
CA ALA A 20 5.18 3.12 15.93
C ALA A 20 6.25 3.62 14.97
N LYS A 21 7.44 3.96 15.48
CA LYS A 21 8.57 4.33 14.63
C LYS A 21 9.05 3.11 13.86
N LEU A 22 9.14 3.25 12.54
CA LEU A 22 9.55 2.16 11.67
C LEU A 22 11.05 1.97 11.71
N THR A 23 11.44 0.71 11.59
CA THR A 23 12.83 0.32 11.43
C THR A 23 13.29 0.57 9.99
N GLU A 24 14.60 0.57 9.78
CA GLU A 24 15.19 0.71 8.44
C GLU A 24 14.72 -0.37 7.47
N GLN A 25 14.47 -1.59 7.99
CA GLN A 25 13.97 -2.71 7.18
C GLN A 25 12.52 -2.49 6.74
N GLU A 26 11.68 -1.96 7.61
CA GLU A 26 10.27 -1.67 7.30
C GLU A 26 10.15 -0.52 6.30
N LEU A 27 10.91 0.56 6.49
CA LEU A 27 10.96 1.66 5.53
C LEU A 27 11.43 1.21 4.15
N ARG A 28 12.44 0.33 4.10
CA ARG A 28 12.89 -0.26 2.82
C ARG A 28 11.75 -1.04 2.16
N ALA A 29 11.06 -1.91 2.90
CA ALA A 29 9.95 -2.70 2.36
C ALA A 29 8.80 -1.83 1.81
N VAL A 30 8.48 -0.73 2.50
CA VAL A 30 7.49 0.25 2.06
C VAL A 30 7.94 0.94 0.76
N LEU A 31 9.20 1.39 0.70
CA LEU A 31 9.78 2.02 -0.50
C LEU A 31 9.85 1.07 -1.69
N GLU A 32 10.12 -0.22 -1.46
CA GLU A 32 10.19 -1.25 -2.50
C GLU A 32 8.81 -1.66 -3.00
N SER A 33 7.83 -1.73 -2.09
CA SER A 33 6.45 -2.11 -2.43
C SER A 33 5.64 -0.92 -2.99
N GLY A 34 6.10 0.31 -2.74
CA GLY A 34 5.35 1.53 -3.09
C GLY A 34 4.02 1.67 -2.34
N GLY A 35 3.90 0.98 -1.20
CA GLY A 35 2.66 0.85 -0.43
C GLY A 35 2.55 1.84 0.74
N PRO A 36 1.50 1.70 1.58
CA PRO A 36 1.34 2.50 2.79
C PRO A 36 2.48 2.24 3.77
N ASN A 37 2.75 3.22 4.62
CA ASN A 37 3.87 3.15 5.55
C ASN A 37 3.49 2.36 6.80
N LEU A 38 3.58 1.04 6.71
CA LEU A 38 3.13 0.11 7.75
C LEU A 38 4.29 -0.64 8.38
N CYS A 39 4.21 -0.90 9.68
CA CYS A 39 5.15 -1.80 10.33
C CYS A 39 4.93 -3.22 9.85
N THR A 40 5.91 -4.10 10.04
CA THR A 40 5.88 -5.48 9.54
C THR A 40 4.61 -6.22 9.94
N ILE A 41 4.08 -5.96 11.15
CA ILE A 41 2.84 -6.60 11.64
C ILE A 41 1.66 -6.22 10.74
N HIS A 42 1.42 -4.93 10.58
CA HIS A 42 0.32 -4.38 9.80
C HIS A 42 0.52 -4.56 8.28
N ALA A 43 1.76 -4.51 7.81
CA ALA A 43 2.09 -4.79 6.42
C ALA A 43 1.73 -6.23 6.02
N ASN A 44 1.78 -7.20 6.94
CA ASN A 44 1.33 -8.57 6.69
C ASN A 44 -0.21 -8.72 6.68
N GLU A 45 -0.95 -7.76 7.23
CA GLU A 45 -2.42 -7.73 7.18
C GLU A 45 -2.92 -7.19 5.84
N VAL A 46 -2.07 -6.45 5.12
CA VAL A 46 -2.35 -6.01 3.75
C VAL A 46 -2.12 -7.19 2.80
N VAL A 47 -3.22 -7.76 2.34
CA VAL A 47 -3.18 -8.72 1.23
C VAL A 47 -2.99 -7.90 -0.05
N PRO A 48 -1.87 -8.06 -0.79
CA PRO A 48 -1.73 -7.41 -2.09
C PRO A 48 -2.83 -7.98 -2.98
N VAL A 49 -3.78 -7.14 -3.37
CA VAL A 49 -4.72 -7.48 -4.43
C VAL A 49 -3.88 -7.51 -5.68
N ALA A 50 -3.57 -8.72 -6.17
CA ALA A 50 -2.98 -8.88 -7.48
C ALA A 50 -3.91 -8.16 -8.45
N GLU A 51 -3.40 -7.13 -9.13
CA GLU A 51 -4.14 -6.49 -10.21
C GLU A 51 -4.46 -7.59 -11.21
N ASP A 52 -5.75 -7.92 -11.28
CA ASP A 52 -6.32 -8.99 -12.07
C ASP A 52 -5.69 -8.97 -13.47
N ALA A 53 -5.08 -10.10 -13.84
CA ALA A 53 -4.75 -10.35 -15.23
C ALA A 53 -6.06 -10.32 -16.01
N ASP A 54 -6.29 -9.23 -16.72
CA ASP A 54 -7.34 -9.02 -17.70
C ASP A 54 -7.18 -10.05 -18.84
N GLU A 55 -7.61 -11.30 -18.61
CA GLU A 55 -7.66 -12.33 -19.64
C GLU A 55 -8.97 -13.12 -19.55
N ALA A 56 -9.97 -12.54 -20.23
CA ALA A 56 -11.11 -13.19 -20.87
C ALA A 56 -12.07 -13.98 -19.97
N ALA A 57 -13.15 -13.29 -19.58
CA ALA A 57 -14.46 -13.90 -19.56
C ALA A 57 -14.74 -14.53 -20.94
N GLY A 58 -14.43 -15.82 -21.06
CA GLY A 58 -14.82 -16.65 -22.19
C GLY A 58 -16.34 -16.70 -22.25
N ASP A 59 -16.87 -16.10 -23.31
CA ASP A 59 -18.14 -16.45 -23.92
C ASP A 59 -18.32 -17.97 -23.93
N VAL A 60 -19.13 -18.51 -23.02
CA VAL A 60 -19.57 -19.91 -23.10
C VAL A 60 -20.83 -19.94 -23.93
N SER A 61 -20.65 -19.93 -25.25
CA SER A 61 -21.65 -20.42 -26.19
C SER A 61 -21.36 -21.90 -26.48
N TYR A 62 -21.99 -22.80 -25.74
CA TYR A 62 -22.48 -24.08 -26.27
C TYR A 62 -23.57 -24.69 -25.36
#